data_AF-A0A3E0NX66-F1
#
_entry.id   AF-A0A3E0NX66-F1
#
_cell.length_a   1.000
_cell.length_b   1.000
_cell.length_c   1.000
_cell.angle_alpha   90.00
_cell.angle_beta   90.00
_cell.angle_gamma   90.00
#
_symmetry.space_group_name_H-M   'P 1'
#
loop_
_entity.id
_entity.type
_entity.pdbx_description
1 polymer ?
#
loop_
_entity_poly.entity_id
_entity_poly.type
_entity_poly.pdbx_seq_one_letter_code
_entity_poly.pdbx_strand_id
1 'polypeptide(L)'
;MRYSDQSYNIRIELDTENCELSPTEIARLEDALDPLRDPVKNFPVADLYVTIQFKPPSHDYRVKVVLRLPKRSLATGDVDEEMYGAYRRCVRKLVQRVEAYKERLSYAEDASKHQQGTRHDIVAERPLDGPALDRAVADGNYPEFRRLTFPLEEPLRKRIGRWIQRYPNIEAQLGNRFDLADMVEEVFLNAFERYDSRPRAVPFGDWLEGLIDPSVRLLSKDTEEELTNISFARTAYEAIEEERPE
;
A
#
# COMPACT_ATOMS: atom_id res chain seq x y z
N MET A 1 -29.00 -18.32 2.00
CA MET A 1 -29.90 -18.18 0.82
C MET A 1 -29.04 -17.80 -0.39
N ARG A 2 -29.20 -18.43 -1.57
CA ARG A 2 -28.38 -18.08 -2.76
C ARG A 2 -29.18 -17.15 -3.67
N TYR A 3 -28.82 -15.87 -3.67
CA TYR A 3 -29.30 -14.90 -4.66
C TYR A 3 -28.25 -14.76 -5.76
N SER A 4 -28.65 -15.00 -7.01
CA SER A 4 -27.81 -14.71 -8.17
C SER A 4 -28.52 -13.70 -9.05
N ASP A 5 -28.42 -12.42 -8.70
CA ASP A 5 -28.74 -11.36 -9.63
C ASP A 5 -27.56 -11.20 -10.61
N GLN A 6 -27.79 -11.55 -11.88
CA GLN A 6 -26.79 -11.47 -12.94
C GLN A 6 -26.63 -10.06 -13.52
N SER A 7 -27.47 -9.09 -13.08
CA SER A 7 -27.36 -7.71 -13.57
C SER A 7 -26.10 -6.99 -13.06
N TYR A 8 -25.43 -7.56 -12.06
CA TYR A 8 -24.20 -7.05 -11.48
C TYR A 8 -23.08 -8.07 -11.63
N ASN A 9 -21.86 -7.63 -11.94
CA ASN A 9 -20.64 -8.48 -11.95
C ASN A 9 -20.24 -9.00 -10.56
N ILE A 10 -21.13 -8.88 -9.56
CA ILE A 10 -20.93 -9.30 -8.16
C ILE A 10 -21.95 -10.39 -7.82
N ARG A 11 -21.48 -11.61 -7.54
CA ARG A 11 -22.31 -12.65 -6.92
C ARG A 11 -22.25 -12.50 -5.41
N ILE A 12 -23.40 -12.41 -4.76
CA ILE A 12 -23.49 -12.22 -3.30
C ILE A 12 -23.87 -13.55 -2.63
N GLU A 13 -23.08 -13.96 -1.64
CA GLU A 13 -23.39 -15.07 -0.76
C GLU A 13 -23.51 -14.54 0.68
N LEU A 14 -24.72 -14.61 1.23
CA LEU A 14 -25.06 -14.12 2.55
C LEU A 14 -25.29 -15.28 3.51
N ASP A 15 -24.55 -15.28 4.60
CA ASP A 15 -24.62 -16.23 5.71
C ASP A 15 -24.94 -15.50 7.02
N THR A 16 -25.85 -16.06 7.81
CA THR A 16 -26.37 -15.47 9.04
C THR A 16 -26.27 -16.47 10.18
N GLU A 17 -25.65 -16.04 11.29
CA GLU A 17 -25.49 -16.84 12.50
C GLU A 17 -26.22 -16.18 13.67
N ASN A 18 -27.11 -16.93 14.33
CA ASN A 18 -27.90 -16.48 15.49
C ASN A 18 -28.76 -15.24 15.25
N CYS A 19 -29.11 -14.95 14.01
CA CYS A 19 -30.05 -13.90 13.64
C CYS A 19 -30.79 -14.30 12.36
N GLU A 20 -31.97 -13.70 12.17
CA GLU A 20 -32.74 -13.79 10.94
C GLU A 20 -32.85 -12.37 10.37
N LEU A 21 -32.77 -12.25 9.04
CA LEU A 21 -32.92 -10.97 8.36
C LEU A 21 -34.25 -10.93 7.64
N SER A 22 -34.99 -9.85 7.86
CA SER A 22 -36.20 -9.56 7.11
C SER A 22 -35.90 -9.23 5.64
N PRO A 23 -36.86 -9.40 4.73
CA PRO A 23 -36.69 -9.00 3.32
C PRO A 23 -36.29 -7.52 3.15
N THR A 24 -36.81 -6.64 4.01
CA THR A 24 -36.47 -5.21 4.01
C THR A 24 -35.00 -4.97 4.40
N GLU A 25 -34.48 -5.73 5.36
CA GLU A 25 -33.06 -5.64 5.74
C GLU A 25 -32.16 -6.15 4.63
N ILE A 26 -32.54 -7.26 3.98
CA ILE A 26 -31.80 -7.78 2.82
C ILE A 26 -31.73 -6.74 1.71
N ALA A 27 -32.86 -6.11 1.35
CA ALA A 27 -32.89 -5.04 0.35
C ALA A 27 -31.99 -3.86 0.74
N ARG A 28 -31.99 -3.45 2.02
CA ARG A 28 -31.10 -2.39 2.51
C ARG A 28 -29.61 -2.76 2.40
N LEU A 29 -29.25 -4.03 2.65
CA LEU A 29 -27.88 -4.51 2.47
C LEU A 29 -27.47 -4.48 1.01
N GLU A 30 -28.36 -4.89 0.10
CA GLU A 30 -28.13 -4.82 -1.35
C GLU A 30 -27.93 -3.37 -1.82
N ASP A 31 -28.77 -2.44 -1.38
CA ASP A 31 -28.65 -1.01 -1.70
C ASP A 31 -27.31 -0.43 -1.20
N ALA A 32 -26.85 -0.86 -0.01
CA ALA A 32 -25.58 -0.40 0.55
C ALA A 32 -24.35 -0.84 -0.26
N LEU A 33 -24.49 -1.76 -1.22
CA LEU A 33 -23.42 -2.16 -2.13
C LEU A 33 -23.25 -1.25 -3.34
N ASP A 34 -24.15 -0.28 -3.56
CA ASP A 34 -24.06 0.63 -4.70
C ASP A 34 -22.66 1.27 -4.89
N PRO A 35 -21.99 1.76 -3.83
CA PRO A 35 -20.63 2.32 -3.95
C PRO A 35 -19.56 1.29 -4.38
N LEU A 36 -19.80 0.00 -4.20
CA LEU A 36 -18.87 -1.07 -4.58
C LEU A 36 -18.99 -1.45 -6.06
N ARG A 37 -20.14 -1.19 -6.69
CA ARG A 37 -20.44 -1.61 -8.08
C ARG A 37 -19.44 -1.04 -9.07
N ASP A 38 -19.19 0.25 -8.99
CA ASP A 38 -18.34 0.96 -9.95
C ASP A 38 -16.86 0.57 -9.85
N PRO A 39 -16.26 0.44 -8.65
CA PRO A 39 -14.91 -0.07 -8.49
C PRO A 39 -14.74 -1.47 -9.08
N VAL A 40 -15.70 -2.38 -8.89
CA VAL A 40 -15.53 -3.80 -9.28
C VAL A 40 -16.00 -4.15 -10.68
N LYS A 41 -16.67 -3.23 -11.40
CA LYS A 41 -17.26 -3.51 -12.73
C LYS A 41 -16.29 -4.09 -13.77
N ASN A 42 -15.00 -3.74 -13.66
CA ASN A 42 -13.96 -4.17 -14.59
C ASN A 42 -13.34 -5.54 -14.25
N PHE A 43 -13.75 -6.19 -13.17
CA PHE A 43 -13.30 -7.56 -12.88
C PHE A 43 -14.23 -8.56 -13.56
N PRO A 44 -13.69 -9.61 -14.21
CA PRO A 44 -14.49 -10.62 -14.92
C PRO A 44 -15.36 -11.44 -13.98
N VAL A 45 -14.92 -11.62 -12.73
CA VAL A 45 -15.68 -12.30 -11.67
C VAL A 45 -15.38 -11.58 -10.35
N ALA A 46 -16.43 -11.23 -9.62
CA ALA A 46 -16.34 -10.78 -8.24
C ALA A 46 -17.34 -11.56 -7.38
N ASP A 47 -16.85 -12.29 -6.38
CA ASP A 47 -17.71 -12.99 -5.42
C ASP A 47 -17.64 -12.27 -4.07
N LEU A 48 -18.78 -11.81 -3.55
CA LEU A 48 -18.90 -11.16 -2.27
C LEU A 48 -19.55 -12.10 -1.24
N TYR A 49 -18.77 -12.53 -0.27
CA TYR A 49 -19.23 -13.31 0.87
C TYR A 49 -19.49 -12.38 2.05
N VAL A 50 -20.68 -12.44 2.62
CA VAL A 50 -21.09 -11.66 3.78
C VAL A 50 -21.49 -12.62 4.89
N THR A 51 -20.84 -12.51 6.04
CA THR A 51 -21.20 -13.27 7.25
C THR A 51 -21.64 -12.29 8.33
N ILE A 52 -22.86 -12.47 8.84
CA ILE A 52 -23.43 -11.65 9.91
C ILE A 52 -23.71 -12.55 11.09
N GLN A 53 -23.12 -12.22 12.24
CA GLN A 53 -23.24 -13.00 13.46
C GLN A 53 -23.74 -12.11 14.59
N PHE A 54 -24.90 -12.44 15.15
CA PHE A 54 -25.37 -11.81 16.39
C PHE A 54 -24.73 -12.49 17.60
N LYS A 55 -24.34 -11.69 18.61
CA LYS A 55 -23.75 -12.14 19.87
C LYS A 55 -24.71 -11.86 21.02
N PRO A 56 -25.56 -12.83 21.41
CA PRO A 56 -26.54 -12.63 22.48
C PRO A 56 -25.97 -12.06 23.80
N PRO A 57 -24.75 -12.46 24.25
CA PRO A 57 -24.23 -11.93 25.52
C PRO A 57 -23.88 -10.44 25.50
N SER A 58 -23.45 -9.89 24.37
CA SER A 58 -23.07 -8.47 24.24
C SER A 58 -24.12 -7.64 23.52
N HIS A 59 -25.14 -8.28 22.94
CA HIS A 59 -26.13 -7.66 22.06
C HIS A 59 -25.53 -6.96 20.82
N ASP A 60 -24.31 -7.33 20.42
CA ASP A 60 -23.68 -6.78 19.20
C ASP A 60 -23.83 -7.71 18.00
N TYR A 61 -23.76 -7.10 16.82
CA TYR A 61 -23.56 -7.78 15.54
C TYR A 61 -22.11 -7.69 15.11
N ARG A 62 -21.54 -8.83 14.73
CA ARG A 62 -20.25 -8.92 14.03
C ARG A 62 -20.51 -9.18 12.56
N VAL A 63 -20.01 -8.29 11.72
CA VAL A 63 -20.11 -8.41 10.26
C VAL A 63 -18.71 -8.66 9.69
N LYS A 64 -18.60 -9.66 8.83
CA LYS A 64 -17.42 -9.94 8.02
C LYS A 64 -17.80 -9.94 6.55
N VAL A 65 -16.98 -9.31 5.73
CA VAL A 65 -17.17 -9.23 4.29
C VAL A 65 -15.89 -9.65 3.60
N VAL A 66 -15.98 -10.56 2.64
CA VAL A 66 -14.86 -11.04 1.83
C VAL A 66 -15.23 -10.93 0.36
N LEU A 67 -14.48 -10.11 -0.38
CA LEU A 67 -14.58 -9.99 -1.82
C LEU A 67 -13.45 -10.79 -2.49
N ARG A 68 -13.81 -11.80 -3.27
CA ARG A 68 -12.86 -12.52 -4.13
C ARG A 68 -12.80 -11.85 -5.48
N LEU A 69 -11.60 -11.44 -5.86
CA LEU A 69 -11.25 -10.91 -7.17
C LEU A 69 -10.29 -11.89 -7.85
N PRO A 70 -10.02 -11.73 -9.16
CA PRO A 70 -8.99 -12.51 -9.82
C PRO A 70 -7.66 -12.36 -9.09
N LYS A 71 -7.02 -13.48 -8.76
CA LYS A 71 -5.70 -13.57 -8.11
C LYS A 71 -5.63 -13.11 -6.64
N ARG A 72 -6.68 -12.50 -6.07
CA ARG A 72 -6.64 -11.99 -4.69
C ARG A 72 -8.01 -11.91 -4.02
N SER A 73 -8.04 -12.15 -2.71
CA SER A 73 -9.19 -11.88 -1.85
C SER A 73 -8.94 -10.65 -0.97
N LEU A 74 -9.98 -9.83 -0.80
CA LEU A 74 -10.00 -8.66 0.08
C LEU A 74 -11.03 -8.90 1.20
N ALA A 75 -10.63 -8.78 2.46
CA ALA A 75 -11.51 -9.05 3.60
C ALA A 75 -11.60 -7.86 4.55
N THR A 76 -12.79 -7.55 5.06
CA THR A 76 -13.04 -6.51 6.07
C THR A 76 -13.97 -7.04 7.15
N GLY A 77 -13.91 -6.45 8.34
CA GLY A 77 -14.82 -6.77 9.43
C GLY A 77 -15.11 -5.56 10.31
N ASP A 78 -16.24 -5.62 11.00
CA ASP A 78 -16.69 -4.59 11.95
C ASP A 78 -17.64 -5.22 13.00
N VAL A 79 -17.83 -4.51 14.11
CA VAL A 79 -18.75 -4.88 15.20
C VAL A 79 -19.56 -3.64 15.57
N ASP A 80 -20.86 -3.80 15.80
CA ASP A 80 -21.77 -2.70 16.16
C ASP A 80 -23.04 -3.25 16.83
N GLU A 81 -23.71 -2.43 17.64
CA GLU A 81 -25.04 -2.75 18.18
C GLU A 81 -26.08 -2.88 17.05
N GLU A 82 -25.91 -2.12 15.95
CA GLU A 82 -26.72 -2.20 14.75
C GLU A 82 -25.99 -2.90 13.59
N MET A 83 -26.52 -4.05 13.16
CA MET A 83 -26.01 -4.83 12.02
C MET A 83 -25.71 -3.99 10.78
N TYR A 84 -26.64 -3.10 10.40
CA TYR A 84 -26.52 -2.27 9.20
C TYR A 84 -25.37 -1.25 9.30
N GLY A 85 -25.13 -0.71 10.50
CA GLY A 85 -24.01 0.19 10.77
C GLY A 85 -22.65 -0.50 10.54
N ALA A 86 -22.47 -1.68 11.13
CA ALA A 86 -21.29 -2.52 10.92
C ALA A 86 -21.09 -2.87 9.43
N TYR A 87 -22.17 -3.25 8.73
CA TYR A 87 -22.12 -3.61 7.32
C TYR A 87 -21.68 -2.45 6.42
N ARG A 88 -22.27 -1.25 6.57
CA ARG A 88 -21.89 -0.07 5.78
C ARG A 88 -20.43 0.30 5.95
N ARG A 89 -19.89 0.20 7.16
CA ARG A 89 -18.45 0.45 7.41
C ARG A 89 -17.57 -0.60 6.74
N CYS A 90 -17.97 -1.87 6.75
CA CYS A 90 -17.30 -2.92 5.99
C CYS A 90 -17.27 -2.61 4.49
N VAL A 91 -18.42 -2.25 3.89
CA VAL A 91 -18.48 -1.92 2.45
C VAL A 91 -17.59 -0.73 2.11
N ARG A 92 -17.60 0.34 2.92
CA ARG A 92 -16.71 1.50 2.71
C ARG A 92 -15.23 1.11 2.75
N LYS A 93 -14.82 0.32 3.75
CA LYS A 93 -13.44 -0.21 3.86
C LYS A 93 -13.10 -1.08 2.64
N LEU A 94 -14.07 -1.82 2.13
CA LEU A 94 -13.89 -2.70 0.97
C LEU A 94 -13.70 -1.92 -0.33
N VAL A 95 -14.47 -0.85 -0.55
CA VAL A 95 -14.30 0.08 -1.69
C VAL A 95 -12.87 0.60 -1.74
N GLN A 96 -12.37 1.15 -0.63
CA GLN A 96 -10.99 1.66 -0.53
C GLN A 96 -9.95 0.58 -0.87
N ARG A 97 -10.17 -0.65 -0.43
CA ARG A 97 -9.27 -1.78 -0.72
C ARG A 97 -9.31 -2.20 -2.19
N VAL A 98 -10.48 -2.13 -2.84
CA VAL A 98 -10.61 -2.41 -4.28
C VAL A 98 -9.89 -1.35 -5.09
N GLU A 99 -10.05 -0.07 -4.75
CA GLU A 99 -9.36 1.03 -5.44
C GLU A 99 -7.84 0.89 -5.32
N ALA A 100 -7.33 0.68 -4.10
CA ALA A 100 -5.91 0.41 -3.88
C ALA A 100 -5.41 -0.83 -4.64
N TYR A 101 -6.26 -1.84 -4.84
CA TYR A 101 -5.92 -3.00 -5.65
C TYR A 101 -5.88 -2.70 -7.15
N LYS A 102 -6.84 -1.93 -7.67
CA LYS A 102 -6.88 -1.49 -9.09
C LYS A 102 -5.68 -0.63 -9.44
N GLU A 103 -5.35 0.30 -8.55
CA GLU A 103 -4.12 1.08 -8.64
C GLU A 103 -2.95 0.11 -8.85
N ARG A 104 -2.68 -0.77 -7.88
CA ARG A 104 -1.57 -1.74 -7.99
C ARG A 104 -1.57 -2.58 -9.28
N LEU A 105 -2.74 -2.97 -9.80
CA LEU A 105 -2.84 -3.70 -11.07
C LEU A 105 -2.43 -2.85 -12.28
N SER A 106 -2.95 -1.63 -12.40
CA SER A 106 -2.55 -0.70 -13.47
C SER A 106 -1.05 -0.47 -13.47
N TYR A 107 -0.46 -0.36 -12.27
CA TYR A 107 0.96 -0.14 -12.13
C TYR A 107 1.80 -1.39 -12.34
N ALA A 108 1.30 -2.60 -12.06
CA ALA A 108 2.04 -3.82 -12.40
C ALA A 108 2.17 -3.96 -13.93
N GLU A 109 1.16 -3.55 -14.69
CA GLU A 109 1.21 -3.55 -16.15
C GLU A 109 2.15 -2.45 -16.68
N ASP A 110 2.09 -1.24 -16.13
CA ASP A 110 2.97 -0.14 -16.53
C ASP A 110 4.42 -0.37 -16.08
N ALA A 111 4.64 -0.88 -14.87
CA ALA A 111 5.95 -1.29 -14.39
C ALA A 111 6.52 -2.43 -15.24
N SER A 112 5.70 -3.39 -15.67
CA SER A 112 6.15 -4.47 -16.57
C SER A 112 6.54 -3.93 -17.95
N LYS A 113 5.75 -3.02 -18.52
CA LYS A 113 6.06 -2.36 -19.81
C LYS A 113 7.29 -1.45 -19.70
N HIS A 114 7.48 -0.77 -18.57
CA HIS A 114 8.63 0.11 -18.35
C HIS A 114 9.91 -0.66 -18.00
N GLN A 115 9.81 -1.79 -17.30
CA GLN A 115 10.92 -2.73 -17.08
C GLN A 115 11.47 -3.30 -18.40
N GLN A 116 10.63 -3.45 -19.43
CA GLN A 116 11.06 -3.99 -20.73
C GLN A 116 11.90 -3.02 -21.58
N GLY A 117 11.97 -1.72 -21.25
CA GLY A 117 12.66 -0.73 -22.07
C GLY A 117 13.77 0.07 -21.40
N THR A 118 13.86 0.12 -20.06
CA THR A 118 14.85 0.96 -19.36
C THR A 118 15.17 0.43 -17.96
N ARG A 119 15.68 -0.81 -17.86
CA ARG A 119 16.45 -1.19 -16.68
C ARG A 119 17.82 -0.54 -16.75
N HIS A 120 18.01 0.49 -15.94
CA HIS A 120 19.33 0.93 -15.55
C HIS A 120 19.53 0.44 -14.14
N ASP A 121 20.34 -0.60 -14.01
CA ASP A 121 20.56 -1.25 -12.73
C ASP A 121 21.15 -0.23 -11.74
N ILE A 122 20.56 -0.16 -10.55
CA ILE A 122 21.10 0.63 -9.44
C ILE A 122 22.25 -0.20 -8.85
N VAL A 123 23.43 -0.04 -9.44
CA VAL A 123 24.63 -0.76 -8.99
C VAL A 123 25.35 0.07 -7.93
N ALA A 124 25.59 -0.53 -6.77
CA ALA A 124 26.38 0.09 -5.72
C ALA A 124 27.84 0.26 -6.18
N GLU A 125 28.44 1.40 -5.90
CA GLU A 125 29.86 1.62 -6.20
C GLU A 125 30.78 0.67 -5.41
N ARG A 126 30.29 0.18 -4.27
CA ARG A 126 30.97 -0.76 -3.38
C ARG A 126 30.02 -1.86 -2.92
N PRO A 127 30.51 -3.09 -2.65
CA PRO A 127 29.69 -4.15 -2.10
C PRO A 127 29.02 -3.73 -0.79
N LEU A 128 27.74 -4.04 -0.63
CA LEU A 128 27.02 -3.83 0.63
C LEU A 128 27.32 -4.95 1.61
N ASP A 129 27.47 -4.60 2.89
CA ASP A 129 27.52 -5.58 3.98
C ASP A 129 26.09 -5.98 4.36
N GLY A 130 25.59 -7.05 3.73
CA GLY A 130 24.25 -7.60 3.98
C GLY A 130 24.01 -7.95 5.46
N PRO A 131 24.91 -8.69 6.12
CA PRO A 131 24.79 -8.95 7.56
C PRO A 131 24.75 -7.71 8.45
N ALA A 132 25.47 -6.63 8.10
CA ALA A 132 25.35 -5.36 8.83
C ALA A 132 23.99 -4.69 8.61
N LEU A 133 23.46 -4.70 7.38
CA LEU A 133 22.13 -4.18 7.08
C LEU A 133 21.03 -4.94 7.83
N ASP A 134 21.10 -6.27 7.84
CA ASP A 134 20.14 -7.12 8.58
C ASP A 134 20.13 -6.76 10.08
N ARG A 135 21.31 -6.50 10.68
CA ARG A 135 21.43 -6.07 12.08
C ARG A 135 20.86 -4.67 12.31
N ALA A 136 21.21 -3.69 11.46
CA ALA A 136 20.73 -2.33 11.59
C ALA A 136 19.19 -2.26 11.55
N VAL A 137 18.56 -3.05 10.69
CA VAL A 137 17.09 -3.16 10.62
C VAL A 137 16.52 -3.84 11.86
N ALA A 138 17.09 -4.97 12.28
CA ALA A 138 16.63 -5.69 13.47
C ALA A 138 16.69 -4.83 14.75
N ASP A 139 17.70 -3.95 14.85
CA ASP A 139 17.89 -3.03 15.97
C ASP A 139 17.06 -1.74 15.85
N GLY A 140 16.31 -1.53 14.77
CA GLY A 140 15.58 -0.29 14.53
C GLY A 140 16.49 0.93 14.29
N ASN A 141 17.75 0.71 13.88
CA ASN A 141 18.76 1.73 13.71
C ASN A 141 18.81 2.26 12.27
N TYR A 142 17.90 3.19 11.95
CA TYR A 142 17.85 3.83 10.64
C TYR A 142 19.15 4.56 10.24
N PRO A 143 19.80 5.35 11.13
CA PRO A 143 21.05 6.02 10.76
C PRO A 143 22.15 5.06 10.30
N GLU A 144 22.31 3.93 10.98
CA GLU A 144 23.30 2.92 10.58
C GLU A 144 22.92 2.24 9.26
N PHE A 145 21.63 1.93 9.05
CA PHE A 145 21.13 1.43 7.77
C PHE A 145 21.44 2.42 6.63
N ARG A 146 21.18 3.71 6.85
CA ARG A 146 21.41 4.78 5.88
C ARG A 146 22.89 4.94 5.53
N ARG A 147 23.76 4.85 6.52
CA ARG A 147 25.22 4.87 6.34
C ARG A 147 25.70 3.68 5.50
N LEU A 148 25.17 2.48 5.78
CA LEU A 148 25.51 1.26 5.04
C LEU A 148 25.02 1.28 3.59
N THR A 149 23.91 1.98 3.30
CA THR A 149 23.35 2.12 1.95
C THR A 149 23.86 3.32 1.16
N PHE A 150 24.69 4.18 1.75
CA PHE A 150 25.28 5.36 1.09
C PHE A 150 25.88 5.10 -0.30
N PRO A 151 26.58 3.97 -0.57
CA PRO A 151 27.10 3.66 -1.91
C PRO A 151 26.06 3.54 -3.03
N LEU A 152 24.76 3.49 -2.71
CA LEU A 152 23.65 3.44 -3.66
C LEU A 152 22.97 4.79 -3.88
N GLU A 153 23.31 5.81 -3.09
CA GLU A 153 22.61 7.10 -3.11
C GLU A 153 22.68 7.77 -4.48
N GLU A 154 23.87 7.94 -5.04
CA GLU A 154 24.06 8.64 -6.30
C GLU A 154 23.46 7.87 -7.51
N PRO A 155 23.64 6.54 -7.65
CA PRO A 155 22.91 5.74 -8.63
C PRO A 155 21.38 5.86 -8.51
N LEU A 156 20.85 5.81 -7.28
CA LEU A 156 19.42 5.95 -7.00
C LEU A 156 18.92 7.34 -7.35
N ARG A 157 19.63 8.40 -6.95
CA ARG A 157 19.33 9.81 -7.26
C ARG A 157 19.23 10.02 -8.77
N LYS A 158 20.20 9.53 -9.55
CA LYS A 158 20.17 9.59 -11.02
C LYS A 158 18.97 8.85 -11.58
N ARG A 159 18.62 7.69 -11.01
CA ARG A 159 17.47 6.91 -11.46
C ARG A 159 16.16 7.64 -11.20
N ILE A 160 15.97 8.18 -10.00
CA ILE A 160 14.82 8.97 -9.59
C ILE A 160 14.70 10.22 -10.46
N GLY A 161 15.79 10.95 -10.71
CA GLY A 161 15.78 12.14 -11.58
C GLY A 161 15.28 11.82 -13.00
N ARG A 162 15.76 10.72 -13.60
CA ARG A 162 15.26 10.23 -14.90
C ARG A 162 13.81 9.76 -14.85
N TRP A 163 13.37 9.22 -13.71
CA TRP A 163 11.99 8.81 -13.51
C TRP A 163 11.09 10.05 -13.46
N ILE A 164 11.44 11.08 -12.70
CA ILE A 164 10.71 12.35 -12.58
C ILE A 164 10.55 13.05 -13.94
N GLN A 165 11.62 13.10 -14.74
CA GLN A 165 11.59 13.69 -16.09
C GLN A 165 10.54 13.05 -17.02
N ARG A 166 10.05 11.85 -16.71
CA ARG A 166 8.99 11.19 -17.48
C ARG A 166 7.58 11.59 -17.03
N TYR A 167 7.44 12.25 -15.88
CA TYR A 167 6.18 12.64 -15.27
C TYR A 167 6.18 14.14 -14.94
N PRO A 168 5.92 15.02 -15.93
CA PRO A 168 5.98 16.48 -15.76
C PRO A 168 5.07 17.02 -14.66
N ASN A 169 3.95 16.34 -14.41
CA ASN A 169 3.02 16.66 -13.33
C ASN A 169 3.64 16.44 -11.94
N ILE A 170 4.50 15.43 -11.79
CA ILE A 170 5.22 15.16 -10.55
C ILE A 170 6.40 16.14 -10.42
N GLU A 171 7.09 16.43 -11.51
CA GLU A 171 8.15 17.46 -11.56
C GLU A 171 7.63 18.84 -11.12
N ALA A 172 6.43 19.24 -11.57
CA ALA A 172 5.78 20.49 -11.16
C ALA A 172 5.42 20.52 -9.67
N GLN A 173 5.17 19.36 -9.04
CA GLN A 173 4.92 19.26 -7.60
C GLN A 173 6.23 19.32 -6.81
N LEU A 174 7.27 18.60 -7.26
CA LEU A 174 8.62 18.63 -6.69
C LEU A 174 9.17 20.06 -6.61
N GLY A 175 9.20 20.77 -7.75
CA GLY A 175 9.79 22.12 -7.81
C GLY A 175 9.15 23.17 -6.88
N ASN A 176 7.98 22.87 -6.31
CA ASN A 176 7.28 23.76 -5.38
C ASN A 176 7.32 23.28 -3.91
N ARG A 177 7.66 22.03 -3.61
CA ARG A 177 7.43 21.44 -2.28
C ARG A 177 8.53 20.53 -1.73
N PHE A 178 9.26 19.80 -2.56
CA PHE A 178 10.29 18.86 -2.10
C PHE A 178 11.35 18.66 -3.18
N ASP A 179 12.59 18.44 -2.76
CA ASP A 179 13.71 18.28 -3.68
C ASP A 179 13.97 16.80 -4.02
N LEU A 180 14.96 16.57 -4.89
CA LEU A 180 15.36 15.23 -5.29
C LEU A 180 15.98 14.44 -4.12
N ALA A 181 16.61 15.11 -3.15
CA ALA A 181 17.19 14.47 -1.99
C ALA A 181 16.10 13.96 -1.02
N ASP A 182 15.00 14.69 -0.87
CA ASP A 182 13.83 14.24 -0.10
C ASP A 182 13.25 12.95 -0.67
N MET A 183 13.15 12.87 -2.00
CA MET A 183 12.69 11.66 -2.68
C MET A 183 13.64 10.46 -2.49
N VAL A 184 14.95 10.70 -2.51
CA VAL A 184 15.95 9.66 -2.25
C VAL A 184 15.83 9.15 -0.82
N GLU A 185 15.69 10.06 0.14
CA GLU A 185 15.55 9.71 1.54
C GLU A 185 14.27 8.92 1.80
N GLU A 186 13.15 9.32 1.20
CA GLU A 186 11.87 8.60 1.28
C GLU A 186 11.98 7.16 0.74
N VAL A 187 12.76 6.95 -0.33
CA VAL A 187 13.01 5.59 -0.83
C VAL A 187 13.80 4.76 0.18
N PHE A 188 14.77 5.35 0.87
CA PHE A 188 15.52 4.64 1.91
C PHE A 188 14.69 4.39 3.17
N LEU A 189 13.82 5.32 3.57
CA LEU A 189 12.85 5.12 4.67
C LEU A 189 11.91 3.96 4.34
N ASN A 190 11.28 3.98 3.15
CA ASN A 190 10.44 2.87 2.68
C ASN A 190 11.20 1.55 2.62
N ALA A 191 12.48 1.57 2.21
CA ALA A 191 13.32 0.38 2.20
C ALA A 191 13.58 -0.12 3.62
N PHE A 192 13.87 0.76 4.57
CA PHE A 192 14.08 0.37 5.96
C PHE A 192 12.83 -0.28 6.56
N GLU A 193 11.68 0.36 6.43
CA GLU A 193 10.40 -0.13 6.97
C GLU A 193 9.95 -1.46 6.37
N ARG A 194 10.27 -1.69 5.08
CA ARG A 194 9.83 -2.86 4.34
C ARG A 194 10.91 -3.93 4.20
N TYR A 195 12.04 -3.76 4.87
CA TYR A 195 13.21 -4.60 4.68
C TYR A 195 12.93 -6.09 4.93
N ASP A 196 12.12 -6.41 5.94
CA ASP A 196 11.73 -7.80 6.24
C ASP A 196 10.92 -8.47 5.12
N SER A 197 10.23 -7.67 4.30
CA SER A 197 9.45 -8.15 3.16
C SER A 197 10.26 -8.28 1.87
N ARG A 198 11.56 -7.92 1.90
CA ARG A 198 12.43 -7.96 0.73
C ARG A 198 12.64 -9.39 0.22
N PRO A 199 12.37 -9.67 -1.07
CA PRO A 199 12.72 -10.95 -1.66
C PRO A 199 14.24 -11.15 -1.69
N ARG A 200 14.75 -12.17 -0.99
CA ARG A 200 16.21 -12.45 -0.89
C ARG A 200 16.87 -12.78 -2.24
N ALA A 201 16.07 -13.23 -3.22
CA ALA A 201 16.53 -13.53 -4.58
C ALA A 201 16.70 -12.29 -5.47
N VAL A 202 16.22 -11.12 -5.05
CA VAL A 202 16.29 -9.87 -5.83
C VAL A 202 17.49 -9.05 -5.35
N PRO A 203 18.37 -8.57 -6.26
CA PRO A 203 19.44 -7.65 -5.92
C PRO A 203 18.92 -6.42 -5.17
N PHE A 204 19.68 -5.91 -4.19
CA PHE A 204 19.20 -4.82 -3.34
C PHE A 204 18.88 -3.55 -4.15
N GLY A 205 19.72 -3.20 -5.14
CA GLY A 205 19.47 -2.08 -6.05
C GLY A 205 18.18 -2.21 -6.85
N ASP A 206 17.91 -3.38 -7.43
CA ASP A 206 16.66 -3.66 -8.18
C ASP A 206 15.43 -3.56 -7.28
N TRP A 207 15.58 -3.95 -6.01
CA TRP A 207 14.52 -3.82 -5.03
C TRP A 207 14.25 -2.35 -4.68
N LEU A 208 15.30 -1.54 -4.46
CA LEU A 208 15.15 -0.09 -4.27
C LEU A 208 14.50 0.59 -5.47
N GLU A 209 14.82 0.19 -6.69
CA GLU A 209 14.17 0.72 -7.89
C GLU A 209 12.66 0.50 -7.85
N GLY A 210 12.22 -0.68 -7.38
CA GLY A 210 10.81 -1.00 -7.17
C GLY A 210 10.12 -0.17 -6.07
N LEU A 211 10.87 0.53 -5.22
CA LEU A 211 10.36 1.40 -4.16
C LEU A 211 10.23 2.87 -4.58
N ILE A 212 10.80 3.28 -5.72
CA ILE A 212 10.73 4.67 -6.21
C ILE A 212 9.27 5.12 -6.36
N ASP A 213 8.45 4.38 -7.11
CA ASP A 213 7.05 4.76 -7.35
C ASP A 213 6.20 4.79 -6.07
N PRO A 214 6.27 3.78 -5.17
CA PRO A 214 5.61 3.88 -3.85
C PRO A 214 6.01 5.11 -3.04
N SER A 215 7.29 5.48 -3.05
CA SER A 215 7.85 6.62 -2.31
C SER A 215 7.32 7.95 -2.85
N VAL A 216 7.32 8.11 -4.18
CA VAL A 216 6.75 9.29 -4.85
C VAL A 216 5.29 9.49 -4.46
N ARG A 217 4.53 8.40 -4.32
CA ARG A 217 3.11 8.49 -3.98
C ARG A 217 2.88 8.89 -2.55
N LEU A 218 3.68 8.39 -1.62
CA LEU A 218 3.58 8.77 -0.21
C LEU A 218 3.73 10.29 -0.08
N LEU A 219 4.78 10.84 -0.70
CA LEU A 219 5.00 12.29 -0.78
C LEU A 219 3.84 13.05 -1.44
N SER A 220 3.18 12.46 -2.44
CA SER A 220 2.04 13.10 -3.11
C SER A 220 0.74 13.09 -2.29
N LYS A 221 0.58 12.17 -1.33
CA LYS A 221 -0.67 11.94 -0.60
C LYS A 221 -0.73 12.66 0.76
N ASP A 222 0.39 12.75 1.48
CA ASP A 222 0.40 13.27 2.86
C ASP A 222 1.61 14.18 3.12
N THR A 223 1.60 15.35 2.47
CA THR A 223 2.85 16.10 2.21
C THR A 223 3.48 16.71 3.45
N GLU A 224 2.74 17.10 4.49
CA GLU A 224 3.32 17.79 5.66
C GLU A 224 3.91 16.84 6.70
N GLU A 225 3.25 15.72 6.97
CA GLU A 225 3.73 14.71 7.93
C GLU A 225 4.98 14.01 7.41
N GLU A 226 4.99 13.61 6.13
CA GLU A 226 6.15 12.94 5.54
C GLU A 226 7.37 13.86 5.42
N LEU A 227 7.18 15.15 5.10
CA LEU A 227 8.29 16.11 5.10
C LEU A 227 8.89 16.31 6.49
N THR A 228 8.05 16.28 7.52
CA THR A 228 8.50 16.34 8.90
C THR A 228 9.36 15.11 9.24
N ASN A 229 8.90 13.92 8.86
CA ASN A 229 9.65 12.67 9.06
C ASN A 229 11.01 12.68 8.34
N ILE A 230 11.05 13.12 7.08
CA ILE A 230 12.28 13.23 6.29
C ILE A 230 13.25 14.24 6.90
N SER A 231 12.76 15.42 7.30
CA SER A 231 13.61 16.45 7.91
C SER A 231 14.21 15.98 9.23
N PHE A 232 13.44 15.26 10.05
CA PHE A 232 13.94 14.67 11.28
C PHE A 232 15.00 13.60 11.02
N ALA A 233 14.76 12.70 10.05
CA ALA A 233 15.71 11.66 9.67
C ALA A 233 17.05 12.25 9.22
N ARG A 234 17.02 13.30 8.38
CA ARG A 234 18.23 14.00 7.92
C ARG A 234 19.00 14.68 9.06
N THR A 235 18.29 15.38 9.95
CA THR A 235 18.90 16.08 11.08
C THR A 235 19.59 15.11 12.03
N ALA A 236 18.96 13.95 12.29
CA ALA A 236 19.55 12.90 13.11
C ALA A 236 20.83 12.32 12.49
N TYR A 237 20.87 12.17 11.16
CA TYR A 237 22.06 11.71 10.44
C TYR A 237 23.20 12.74 10.50
N GLU A 238 22.91 14.01 10.24
CA GLU A 238 23.91 15.10 10.26
C GLU A 238 24.57 15.22 11.65
N ALA A 239 23.77 15.15 12.72
CA ALA A 239 24.30 15.17 14.09
C ALA A 239 25.26 14.01 14.39
N ILE A 240 25.00 12.82 13.83
CA ILE A 240 25.87 11.64 14.00
C ILE A 240 27.18 11.78 13.19
N GLU A 241 27.15 12.45 12.03
CA GLU A 241 28.38 12.73 11.27
C GLU A 241 29.28 13.75 11.98
N GLU A 242 28.71 14.79 12.59
CA GLU A 242 29.47 15.82 13.31
C GLU A 242 30.17 15.30 14.57
N GLU A 243 29.62 14.27 15.22
CA GLU A 243 30.20 13.67 16.43
C GLU A 243 31.39 12.73 16.17
N ARG A 244 31.78 12.49 14.91
CA ARG A 244 32.94 11.64 14.60
C ARG A 244 34.25 12.43 14.74
N PRO A 245 35.12 12.10 15.71
CA PRO A 245 36.46 12.69 15.75
C PRO A 245 37.26 12.28 14.52
N GLU A 246 37.92 13.26 13.90
CA GLU A 246 38.87 13.06 12.78
C GLU A 246 40.02 12.10 13.14
#